data_AF-A0A1F9ZKJ9-F1
#
_entry.id   AF-A0A1F9ZKJ9-F1
#
_cell.length_a   1.000
_cell.length_b   1.000
_cell.length_c   1.000
_cell.angle_alpha   90.00
_cell.angle_beta   90.00
_cell.angle_gamma   90.00
#
_symmetry.space_group_name_H-M   'P 1'
#
loop_
_entity.id
_entity.type
_entity.pdbx_description
1 polymer ?
#
loop_
_entity_poly.entity_id
_entity_poly.type
_entity_poly.pdbx_seq_one_letter_code
_entity_poly.pdbx_strand_id
1 'polypeptide(L)'
;MRSAAQMMSYEIPLLLCVASVFLLSGSFSFVGVVNAQHDVWFAIPLFLGFIVFIVCLIAEVEITPFDIPEAEAELVEGWTTEYCGMRFGLFMMTSYLRGYAGGALATALFLGGWQGPAVIPDEIWFLIKAYCVFFVIEWMRWSVPRIRIDQILHLGWKRLMPLAVLNLLIAAAMKSMGWF
;
A
#
# COMPACT_ATOMS: atom_id res chain seq x y z
N MET A 1 7.90 17.52 -12.38
CA MET A 1 6.57 17.43 -13.03
C MET A 1 6.10 15.99 -13.27
N ARG A 2 6.95 15.05 -13.73
CA ARG A 2 6.56 13.63 -13.97
C ARG A 2 6.26 12.85 -12.67
N SER A 3 7.12 12.99 -11.66
CA SER A 3 6.92 12.36 -10.33
C SER A 3 5.62 12.83 -9.64
N ALA A 4 5.34 14.14 -9.63
CA ALA A 4 4.09 14.67 -9.06
C ALA A 4 2.82 14.08 -9.75
N ALA A 5 2.84 13.90 -11.07
CA ALA A 5 1.72 13.30 -11.80
C ALA A 5 1.53 11.81 -11.45
N GLN A 6 2.62 11.09 -11.19
CA GLN A 6 2.56 9.70 -10.71
C GLN A 6 1.97 9.66 -9.31
N MET A 7 2.49 10.43 -8.36
CA MET A 7 2.00 10.47 -6.97
C MET A 7 0.49 10.68 -6.92
N MET A 8 -0.02 11.71 -7.62
CA MET A 8 -1.47 11.96 -7.71
C MET A 8 -2.26 10.81 -8.33
N SER A 9 -1.69 10.10 -9.30
CA SER A 9 -2.36 8.97 -9.98
C SER A 9 -2.55 7.76 -9.07
N TYR A 10 -1.74 7.59 -8.02
CA TYR A 10 -1.78 6.44 -7.12
C TYR A 10 -2.34 6.79 -5.73
N GLU A 11 -2.21 8.02 -5.27
CA GLU A 11 -2.83 8.49 -4.02
C GLU A 11 -4.36 8.39 -4.05
N ILE A 12 -5.00 8.82 -5.14
CA ILE A 12 -6.47 8.79 -5.26
C ILE A 12 -7.04 7.36 -5.09
N PRO A 13 -6.61 6.35 -5.89
CA PRO A 13 -7.10 4.98 -5.71
C PRO A 13 -6.69 4.37 -4.37
N LEU A 14 -5.53 4.72 -3.80
CA LEU A 14 -5.12 4.30 -2.46
C LEU A 14 -6.13 4.78 -1.41
N LEU A 15 -6.47 6.06 -1.41
CA LEU A 15 -7.42 6.67 -0.49
C LEU A 15 -8.84 6.09 -0.62
N LEU A 16 -9.28 5.76 -1.84
CA LEU A 16 -10.56 5.10 -2.07
C LEU A 16 -10.60 3.68 -1.45
N CYS A 17 -9.50 2.95 -1.50
CA CYS A 17 -9.39 1.64 -0.83
C CYS A 17 -9.44 1.80 0.70
N VAL A 18 -8.77 2.81 1.26
CA VAL A 18 -8.84 3.13 2.69
C VAL A 18 -10.25 3.54 3.11
N ALA A 19 -10.93 4.36 2.30
CA ALA A 19 -12.31 4.76 2.56
C ALA A 19 -13.27 3.56 2.58
N SER A 20 -13.02 2.56 1.74
CA SER A 20 -13.79 1.31 1.73
C SER A 20 -13.66 0.55 3.07
N VAL A 21 -12.45 0.51 3.63
CA VAL A 21 -12.18 -0.10 4.94
C VAL A 21 -12.88 0.66 6.07
N PHE A 22 -12.80 2.00 6.07
CA PHE A 22 -13.48 2.82 7.09
C PHE A 22 -15.00 2.72 7.01
N LEU A 23 -15.57 2.54 5.82
CA LEU A 23 -17.00 2.33 5.64
C LEU A 23 -17.44 1.01 6.30
N LEU A 24 -16.69 -0.08 6.12
CA LEU A 24 -17.00 -1.35 6.75
C LEU A 24 -16.79 -1.32 8.27
N SER A 25 -15.68 -0.74 8.75
CA SER A 25 -15.39 -0.66 10.18
C SER A 25 -16.33 0.27 10.96
N GLY A 26 -16.93 1.26 10.29
CA GLY A 26 -17.74 2.31 10.93
C GLY A 26 -16.93 3.25 11.82
N SER A 27 -15.59 3.21 11.74
CA SER A 27 -14.69 4.03 12.58
C SER A 27 -13.45 4.46 11.80
N PHE A 28 -13.03 5.70 12.03
CA PHE A 28 -11.76 6.25 11.53
C PHE A 28 -10.57 5.94 12.44
N SER A 29 -10.80 5.37 13.63
CA SER A 29 -9.73 4.98 14.54
C SER A 29 -9.13 3.64 14.13
N PHE A 30 -7.80 3.54 14.06
CA PHE A 30 -7.11 2.29 13.78
C PHE A 30 -7.48 1.18 14.76
N VAL A 31 -7.67 1.51 16.04
CA VAL A 31 -8.11 0.55 17.06
C VAL A 31 -9.51 0.03 16.74
N GLY A 32 -10.41 0.91 16.30
CA GLY A 32 -11.76 0.53 15.87
C GLY A 32 -11.75 -0.36 14.63
N VAL A 33 -10.88 -0.04 13.66
CA VAL A 33 -10.70 -0.85 12.44
C VAL A 33 -10.19 -2.25 12.75
N VAL A 34 -9.17 -2.37 13.61
CA VAL A 34 -8.62 -3.68 13.99
C VAL A 34 -9.66 -4.49 14.76
N ASN A 35 -10.38 -3.87 15.70
CA ASN A 35 -11.43 -4.57 16.45
C ASN A 35 -12.58 -5.06 15.55
N ALA A 36 -12.91 -4.32 14.50
CA ALA A 36 -13.93 -4.73 13.52
C ALA A 36 -13.50 -5.95 12.65
N GLN A 37 -12.23 -6.33 12.67
CA GLN A 37 -11.66 -7.44 11.88
C GLN A 37 -11.58 -8.76 12.65
N HIS A 38 -12.20 -8.84 13.83
CA HIS A 38 -12.11 -9.99 14.74
C HIS A 38 -12.55 -11.31 14.08
N ASP A 39 -13.67 -11.28 13.35
CA ASP A 39 -14.25 -12.49 12.76
C ASP A 39 -13.64 -12.81 11.39
N VAL A 40 -13.51 -11.78 10.53
CA VAL A 40 -12.97 -11.91 9.17
C VAL A 40 -12.07 -10.72 8.87
N TRP A 41 -10.87 -10.99 8.38
CA TRP A 41 -9.95 -9.96 7.90
C TRP A 41 -10.49 -9.29 6.65
N PHE A 42 -10.40 -7.96 6.56
CA PHE A 42 -10.91 -7.22 5.40
C PHE A 42 -10.21 -7.55 4.08
N ALA A 43 -9.03 -8.16 4.10
CA ALA A 43 -8.41 -8.72 2.91
C ALA A 43 -9.28 -9.75 2.17
N ILE A 44 -10.22 -10.43 2.85
CA ILE A 44 -11.11 -11.43 2.25
C ILE A 44 -12.31 -10.78 1.54
N PRO A 45 -13.18 -10.00 2.21
CA PRO A 45 -14.32 -9.35 1.55
C PRO A 45 -13.88 -8.26 0.57
N LEU A 46 -12.81 -7.52 0.88
CA LEU A 46 -12.25 -6.46 0.04
C LEU A 46 -10.97 -6.92 -0.66
N PHE A 47 -10.94 -8.16 -1.16
CA PHE A 47 -9.75 -8.70 -1.83
C PHE A 47 -9.29 -7.85 -3.01
N LEU A 48 -10.24 -7.32 -3.78
CA LEU A 48 -9.96 -6.42 -4.90
C LEU A 48 -9.30 -5.12 -4.42
N GLY A 49 -9.84 -4.52 -3.36
CA GLY A 49 -9.27 -3.33 -2.72
C GLY A 49 -7.91 -3.59 -2.10
N PHE A 50 -7.69 -4.77 -1.53
CA PHE A 50 -6.38 -5.16 -0.97
C PHE A 50 -5.30 -5.21 -2.04
N ILE A 51 -5.57 -5.84 -3.19
CA ILE A 51 -4.62 -5.87 -4.31
C ILE A 51 -4.33 -4.46 -4.82
N VAL A 52 -5.38 -3.66 -5.05
CA VAL A 52 -5.21 -2.28 -5.53
C VAL A 52 -4.40 -1.47 -4.52
N PHE A 53 -4.67 -1.61 -3.23
CA PHE A 53 -3.94 -0.95 -2.15
C PHE A 53 -2.46 -1.32 -2.18
N ILE A 54 -2.11 -2.60 -2.29
CA ILE A 54 -0.71 -3.04 -2.36
C ILE A 54 -0.01 -2.49 -3.61
N VAL A 55 -0.66 -2.52 -4.78
CA VAL A 55 -0.07 -1.97 -6.01
C VAL A 55 0.17 -0.45 -5.89
N CYS A 56 -0.82 0.29 -5.37
CA CYS A 56 -0.66 1.72 -5.13
C CYS A 56 0.41 2.02 -4.10
N LEU A 57 0.55 1.19 -3.06
CA LEU A 57 1.57 1.35 -2.04
C LEU A 57 2.98 1.16 -2.61
N ILE A 58 3.19 0.17 -3.49
CA ILE A 58 4.47 -0.02 -4.18
C ILE A 58 4.80 1.21 -5.04
N ALA A 59 3.79 1.74 -5.75
CA ALA A 59 3.95 2.94 -6.57
C ALA A 59 4.27 4.20 -5.76
N GLU A 60 3.70 4.30 -4.55
CA GLU A 60 3.92 5.41 -3.61
C GLU A 60 5.31 5.38 -3.00
N VAL A 61 5.85 4.20 -2.68
CA VAL A 61 7.22 4.07 -2.14
C VAL A 61 8.28 4.31 -3.23
N GLU A 62 7.87 4.44 -4.50
CA GLU A 62 8.73 4.73 -5.65
C GLU A 62 9.81 3.65 -5.88
N ILE A 63 9.50 2.40 -5.51
CA ILE A 63 10.38 1.24 -5.74
C ILE A 63 10.09 0.66 -7.13
N THR A 64 11.09 0.01 -7.75
CA THR A 64 10.92 -0.77 -8.98
C THR A 64 9.72 -1.72 -8.83
N PRO A 65 8.72 -1.69 -9.72
CA PRO A 65 8.76 -1.23 -11.11
C PRO A 65 8.36 0.24 -11.36
N PHE A 66 8.09 1.03 -10.31
CA PHE A 66 7.55 2.40 -10.36
C PHE A 66 8.59 3.49 -9.98
N ASP A 67 9.88 3.21 -10.15
CA ASP A 67 11.05 3.99 -9.72
C ASP A 67 11.45 5.12 -10.69
N ILE A 68 10.46 5.83 -11.24
CA ILE A 68 10.66 6.90 -12.23
C ILE A 68 11.56 8.06 -11.73
N PRO A 69 11.48 8.54 -10.48
CA PRO A 69 12.29 9.66 -10.01
C PRO A 69 13.78 9.33 -9.88
N GLU A 70 14.11 8.07 -9.63
CA GLU A 70 15.47 7.59 -9.33
C GLU A 70 16.08 6.81 -10.50
N ALA A 71 15.33 6.58 -11.58
CA ALA A 71 15.67 5.69 -12.68
C ALA A 71 17.15 5.75 -13.13
N GLU A 72 17.97 4.82 -12.64
CA GLU A 72 19.43 4.76 -12.83
C GLU A 72 19.85 4.79 -14.31
N ALA A 73 19.07 4.12 -15.17
CA ALA A 73 19.37 3.95 -16.58
C ALA A 73 19.05 5.20 -17.42
N GLU A 74 18.14 6.06 -16.95
CA GLU A 74 17.74 7.28 -17.65
C GLU A 74 18.36 8.54 -17.02
N LEU A 75 18.55 8.54 -15.70
CA LEU A 75 18.86 9.73 -14.90
C LEU A 75 20.10 9.57 -14.01
N VAL A 76 20.85 8.46 -14.12
CA VAL A 76 22.05 8.22 -13.29
C VAL A 76 21.72 8.35 -11.80
N GLU A 77 20.64 7.73 -11.31
CA GLU A 77 20.14 7.82 -9.91
C GLU A 77 19.31 9.09 -9.60
N GLY A 78 19.18 10.00 -10.57
CA GLY A 78 18.28 11.15 -10.45
C GLY A 78 18.82 12.21 -9.50
N TRP A 79 18.01 12.61 -8.51
CA TRP A 79 18.36 13.70 -7.59
C TRP A 79 19.28 13.25 -6.45
N THR A 80 19.42 11.95 -6.22
CA THR A 80 20.24 11.41 -5.12
C THR A 80 21.74 11.57 -5.40
N THR A 81 22.15 11.74 -6.66
CA THR A 81 23.57 11.96 -7.04
C THR A 81 24.21 13.21 -6.45
N GLU A 82 23.39 14.19 -6.08
CA GLU A 82 23.88 15.43 -5.47
C GLU A 82 24.29 15.24 -4.00
N TYR A 83 23.97 14.09 -3.40
CA TYR A 83 24.19 13.79 -1.99
C TYR A 83 25.23 12.68 -1.81
N CYS A 84 26.12 12.83 -0.83
CA CYS A 84 27.19 11.88 -0.53
C CYS A 84 27.23 11.47 0.95
N GLY A 85 27.79 10.30 1.24
CA GLY A 85 28.05 9.80 2.60
C GLY A 85 26.80 9.67 3.45
N MET A 86 26.75 10.38 4.58
CA MET A 86 25.64 10.30 5.53
C MET A 86 24.31 10.78 4.95
N ARG A 87 24.31 11.83 4.12
CA ARG A 87 23.06 12.37 3.54
C ARG A 87 22.40 11.37 2.60
N PHE A 88 23.20 10.72 1.77
CA PHE A 88 22.75 9.61 0.93
C PHE A 88 22.17 8.46 1.78
N GLY A 89 22.88 8.06 2.85
CA GLY A 89 22.41 7.03 3.78
C GLY A 89 21.05 7.34 4.41
N LEU A 90 20.78 8.61 4.76
CA LEU A 90 19.48 9.02 5.31
C LEU A 90 18.34 8.94 4.29
N PHE A 91 18.59 9.27 3.03
CA PHE A 91 17.57 9.13 1.97
C PHE A 91 17.26 7.65 1.71
N MET A 92 18.29 6.81 1.59
CA MET A 92 18.14 5.36 1.48
C MET A 92 17.34 4.76 2.65
N MET A 93 17.69 5.13 3.88
CA MET A 93 16.97 4.69 5.08
C MET A 93 15.49 5.11 5.05
N THR A 94 15.21 6.32 4.58
CA THR A 94 13.84 6.84 4.49
C THR A 94 13.00 6.04 3.50
N SER A 95 13.55 5.64 2.35
CA SER A 95 12.84 4.79 1.38
C SER A 95 12.43 3.43 1.97
N TYR A 96 13.33 2.77 2.71
CA TYR A 96 13.01 1.52 3.40
C TYR A 96 11.99 1.72 4.53
N LEU A 97 12.11 2.80 5.30
CA LEU A 97 11.14 3.14 6.34
C LEU A 97 9.75 3.42 5.76
N ARG A 98 9.64 4.09 4.61
CA ARG A 98 8.37 4.29 3.88
C ARG A 98 7.75 2.96 3.48
N GLY A 99 8.56 2.04 2.94
CA GLY A 99 8.10 0.69 2.60
C GLY A 99 7.56 -0.08 3.81
N TYR A 100 8.29 -0.07 4.92
CA TYR A 100 7.87 -0.74 6.15
C TYR A 100 6.62 -0.09 6.78
N ALA A 101 6.57 1.25 6.82
CA ALA A 101 5.39 1.98 7.29
C ALA A 101 4.15 1.67 6.44
N GLY A 102 4.34 1.53 5.12
CA GLY A 102 3.31 1.04 4.21
C GLY A 102 2.82 -0.37 4.54
N GLY A 103 3.73 -1.29 4.82
CA GLY A 103 3.39 -2.65 5.27
C GLY A 103 2.63 -2.68 6.60
N ALA A 104 3.00 -1.80 7.53
CA ALA A 104 2.29 -1.62 8.80
C ALA A 104 0.86 -1.09 8.59
N LEU A 105 0.67 -0.12 7.68
CA LEU A 105 -0.66 0.38 7.30
C LEU A 105 -1.52 -0.70 6.65
N ALA A 106 -0.97 -1.47 5.70
CA ALA A 106 -1.68 -2.60 5.09
C ALA A 106 -2.13 -3.62 6.15
N THR A 107 -1.27 -3.89 7.13
CA THR A 107 -1.55 -4.84 8.21
C THR A 107 -2.67 -4.37 9.12
N ALA A 108 -2.65 -3.10 9.52
CA ALA A 108 -3.69 -2.50 10.35
C ALA A 108 -5.05 -2.42 9.62
N LEU A 109 -5.04 -2.14 8.31
CA LEU A 109 -6.25 -1.91 7.54
C LEU A 109 -6.88 -3.18 6.96
N PHE A 110 -6.10 -4.20 6.62
CA PHE A 110 -6.61 -5.38 5.91
C PHE A 110 -6.35 -6.73 6.59
N LEU A 111 -5.33 -6.85 7.45
CA LEU A 111 -4.83 -8.14 7.96
C LEU A 111 -5.06 -8.34 9.47
N GLY A 112 -6.03 -7.66 10.07
CA GLY A 112 -6.42 -7.85 11.46
C GLY A 112 -5.46 -7.23 12.47
N GLY A 113 -4.51 -6.37 12.06
CA GLY A 113 -3.54 -5.75 12.96
C GLY A 113 -2.83 -6.78 13.85
N TRP A 114 -2.96 -6.59 15.16
CA TRP A 114 -2.38 -7.45 16.21
C TRP A 114 -3.17 -8.72 16.52
N GLN A 115 -4.35 -8.93 15.92
CA GLN A 115 -5.17 -10.12 16.19
C GLN A 115 -4.51 -11.38 15.62
N GLY A 116 -4.26 -12.37 16.49
CA GLY A 116 -3.74 -13.66 16.10
C GLY A 116 -4.02 -14.72 17.17
N PRO A 117 -3.76 -16.01 16.89
CA PRO A 117 -3.84 -17.05 17.91
C PRO A 117 -2.97 -16.72 19.12
N ALA A 118 -3.48 -17.00 20.33
CA ALA A 118 -2.87 -16.66 21.62
C ALA A 118 -1.54 -17.39 21.95
N VAL A 119 -0.86 -17.94 20.94
CA VAL A 119 0.43 -18.61 21.03
C VAL A 119 1.59 -17.61 21.12
N ILE A 120 1.41 -16.42 20.52
CA ILE A 120 2.42 -15.37 20.38
C ILE A 120 1.80 -14.05 20.87
N PRO A 121 2.56 -13.17 21.56
CA PRO A 121 2.10 -11.84 21.94
C PRO A 121 1.56 -11.03 20.75
N ASP A 122 0.51 -10.26 21.01
CA ASP A 122 -0.24 -9.45 20.03
C ASP A 122 0.67 -8.48 19.25
N GLU A 123 1.68 -7.90 19.92
CA GLU A 123 2.65 -6.98 19.31
C GLU A 123 3.53 -7.69 18.28
N ILE A 124 3.93 -8.94 18.57
CA ILE A 124 4.76 -9.73 17.67
C ILE A 124 3.95 -10.14 16.44
N TRP A 125 2.66 -10.44 16.58
CA TRP A 125 1.79 -10.72 15.43
C TRP A 125 1.71 -9.54 14.47
N PHE A 126 1.57 -8.32 15.00
CA PHE A 126 1.58 -7.12 14.18
C PHE A 126 2.91 -6.99 13.41
N LEU A 127 4.04 -7.16 14.11
CA LEU A 127 5.37 -7.05 13.51
C LEU A 127 5.60 -8.11 12.42
N ILE A 128 5.20 -9.36 12.66
CA ILE A 128 5.34 -10.46 11.70
C ILE A 128 4.54 -10.16 10.43
N LYS A 129 3.27 -9.73 10.56
CA LYS A 129 2.42 -9.42 9.42
C LYS A 129 2.92 -8.20 8.65
N ALA A 130 3.32 -7.13 9.35
CA ALA A 130 3.90 -5.95 8.73
C ALA A 130 5.19 -6.28 7.96
N TYR A 131 6.06 -7.10 8.55
CA TYR A 131 7.26 -7.57 7.89
C TYR A 131 6.96 -8.49 6.70
N CYS A 132 5.91 -9.32 6.79
CA CYS A 132 5.46 -10.16 5.68
C CYS A 132 4.99 -9.30 4.49
N VAL A 133 4.21 -8.25 4.72
CA VAL A 133 3.80 -7.33 3.65
C VAL A 133 5.02 -6.57 3.08
N PHE A 134 5.90 -6.08 3.95
CA PHE A 134 7.15 -5.45 3.52
C PHE A 134 7.99 -6.39 2.66
N PHE A 135 8.13 -7.65 3.07
CA PHE A 135 8.81 -8.68 2.29
C PHE A 135 8.16 -8.88 0.92
N VAL A 136 6.84 -8.87 0.82
CA VAL A 136 6.14 -8.95 -0.48
C VAL A 136 6.47 -7.73 -1.36
N ILE A 137 6.48 -6.51 -0.81
CA ILE A 137 6.85 -5.30 -1.54
C ILE A 137 8.28 -5.40 -2.10
N GLU A 138 9.23 -5.80 -1.26
CA GLU A 138 10.63 -5.99 -1.63
C GLU A 138 10.83 -7.15 -2.62
N TRP A 139 10.04 -8.21 -2.50
CA TRP A 139 10.07 -9.33 -3.44
C TRP A 139 9.56 -8.91 -4.83
N MET A 140 8.55 -8.04 -4.90
CA MET A 140 8.06 -7.49 -6.17
C MET A 140 9.13 -6.68 -6.89
N ARG A 141 10.02 -5.98 -6.16
CA ARG A 141 11.17 -5.26 -6.73
C ARG A 141 12.07 -6.14 -7.57
N TRP A 142 12.29 -7.40 -7.15
CA TRP A 142 13.15 -8.33 -7.88
C TRP A 142 12.41 -9.14 -8.94
N SER A 143 11.09 -9.23 -8.84
CA SER A 143 10.28 -10.12 -9.69
C SER A 143 9.70 -9.42 -10.92
N VAL A 144 9.50 -8.10 -10.87
CA VAL A 144 8.83 -7.35 -11.93
C VAL A 144 9.81 -6.41 -12.64
N PRO A 145 9.89 -6.44 -13.98
CA PRO A 145 10.73 -5.50 -14.71
C PRO A 145 10.18 -4.08 -14.61
N ARG A 146 11.08 -3.09 -14.70
CA ARG A 146 10.74 -1.67 -14.71
C ARG A 146 9.75 -1.33 -15.84
N ILE A 147 8.76 -0.50 -15.54
CA ILE A 147 7.67 -0.14 -16.45
C ILE A 147 7.85 1.31 -16.93
N ARG A 148 7.48 1.59 -18.18
CA ARG A 148 7.52 2.95 -18.73
C ARG A 148 6.44 3.84 -18.13
N ILE A 149 6.75 5.13 -17.98
CA ILE A 149 5.86 6.16 -17.40
C ILE A 149 4.46 6.20 -18.00
N ASP A 150 4.34 6.07 -19.32
CA ASP A 150 3.03 6.10 -19.99
C ASP A 150 2.15 4.91 -19.58
N GLN A 151 2.77 3.75 -19.35
CA GLN A 151 2.08 2.53 -18.91
C GLN A 151 1.70 2.60 -17.42
N ILE A 152 2.55 3.23 -16.61
CA ILE A 152 2.31 3.51 -15.18
C ILE A 152 1.06 4.40 -15.03
N LEU A 153 1.02 5.53 -15.74
CA LEU A 153 -0.13 6.42 -15.71
C LEU A 153 -1.40 5.75 -16.26
N HIS A 154 -1.28 4.94 -17.32
CA HIS A 154 -2.42 4.20 -17.86
C HIS A 154 -2.95 3.15 -16.89
N LEU A 155 -2.06 2.44 -16.18
CA LEU A 155 -2.42 1.49 -15.12
C LEU A 155 -3.18 2.18 -13.98
N GLY A 156 -2.65 3.30 -13.47
CA GLY A 156 -3.29 4.08 -12.41
C GLY A 156 -4.68 4.56 -12.79
N TRP A 157 -4.79 5.32 -13.88
CA TRP A 157 -6.05 5.95 -14.28
C TRP A 157 -7.08 5.00 -14.90
N LYS A 158 -6.66 4.05 -15.74
CA LYS A 158 -7.62 3.20 -16.48
C LYS A 158 -7.95 1.89 -15.81
N ARG A 159 -7.09 1.39 -14.90
CA ARG A 159 -7.33 0.11 -14.22
C ARG A 159 -7.54 0.31 -12.73
N LEU A 160 -6.55 0.86 -12.02
CA LEU A 160 -6.61 0.92 -10.55
C LEU A 160 -7.71 1.85 -10.05
N MET A 161 -7.93 3.00 -10.69
CA MET A 161 -8.99 3.93 -10.28
C MET A 161 -10.40 3.32 -10.42
N PRO A 162 -10.83 2.78 -11.57
CA PRO A 162 -12.13 2.10 -11.68
C PRO A 162 -12.27 0.93 -10.70
N LEU A 163 -11.21 0.15 -10.48
CA LEU A 163 -11.21 -0.95 -9.52
C LEU A 163 -11.37 -0.47 -8.08
N ALA A 164 -10.71 0.63 -7.69
CA ALA A 164 -10.87 1.23 -6.36
C ALA A 164 -12.29 1.74 -6.12
N VAL A 165 -12.90 2.37 -7.14
CA VAL A 165 -14.31 2.80 -7.08
C VAL A 165 -15.23 1.59 -6.95
N LEU A 166 -15.00 0.53 -7.73
CA LEU A 166 -15.77 -0.70 -7.63
C LEU A 166 -15.65 -1.32 -6.22
N ASN A 167 -14.45 -1.33 -5.64
CA ASN A 167 -14.24 -1.81 -4.28
C ASN A 167 -15.04 -1.01 -3.24
N LEU A 168 -15.10 0.32 -3.39
CA LEU A 168 -15.91 1.17 -2.52
C LEU A 168 -17.41 0.87 -2.65
N LEU A 169 -17.89 0.61 -3.87
CA LEU A 169 -19.27 0.22 -4.10
C LEU A 169 -19.59 -1.16 -3.49
N ILE A 170 -18.65 -2.11 -3.58
CA ILE A 170 -18.76 -3.42 -2.92
C ILE A 170 -18.85 -3.24 -1.41
N ALA A 171 -17.97 -2.44 -0.80
CA ALA A 171 -18.01 -2.14 0.63
C ALA A 171 -19.35 -1.53 1.04
N ALA A 172 -19.86 -0.56 0.27
CA ALA A 172 -21.15 0.07 0.53
C ALA A 172 -22.32 -0.91 0.41
N ALA A 173 -22.30 -1.81 -0.58
CA ALA A 173 -23.32 -2.84 -0.75
C ALA A 173 -23.30 -3.86 0.40
N MET A 174 -22.13 -4.28 0.86
CA MET A 174 -21.99 -5.20 2.00
C MET A 174 -22.54 -4.58 3.29
N LYS A 175 -22.27 -3.29 3.51
CA LYS A 175 -22.82 -2.56 4.67
C LYS A 175 -24.33 -2.42 4.59
N SER A 176 -24.88 -2.12 3.41
CA SER A 176 -26.35 -1.97 3.25
C SER A 176 -27.10 -3.30 3.37
N MET A 177 -26.48 -4.42 3.00
CA MET A 177 -27.01 -5.77 3.20
C MET A 177 -26.91 -6.27 4.65
N GLY A 178 -26.28 -5.50 5.55
CA GLY A 178 -26.15 -5.84 6.97
C GLY A 178 -25.16 -6.97 7.26
N TRP A 179 -24.21 -7.23 6.35
CA TRP A 179 -23.17 -8.23 6.57
C TRP A 179 -22.09 -7.75 7.55
N PHE A 180 -21.99 -6.42 7.76
CA PHE A 180 -21.04 -5.74 8.65
C PHE A 180 -21.68 -4.51 9.28
#